data_AF-A0A3A4WDS7-F1
#
_entry.id   AF-A0A3A4WDS7-F1
#
_cell.length_a   1.000
_cell.length_b   1.000
_cell.length_c   1.000
_cell.angle_alpha   90.00
_cell.angle_beta   90.00
_cell.angle_gamma   90.00
#
_symmetry.space_group_name_H-M   'P 1'
#
loop_
_entity.id
_entity.type
_entity.pdbx_description
1 polymer ?
#
loop_
_entity_poly.entity_id
_entity_poly.type
_entity_poly.pdbx_seq_one_letter_code
_entity_poly.pdbx_strand_id
1 'polypeptide(L)'
;MTLPLVAVVGRPNVGKSTLVNRIAQQQRAIVHEEAGVTRDRNYVRADWAGRDFTLIDTGGLDFGADVPMAEAIHRQAMIAAEEADVILFVLEGPAGVMPQDEEIADVLRRSGKPILLVVNKADTPGDESYKYPFYSLGLGEPMLVSAIHGTGSGDLLDELVALLPETHLAVEEEGLLNIAIVGRPNAGKSSLLNRLIGIERSVVSDVPGTTRDSIDTLVELEGKKYRFVDTAGLRKRAKVEEAVEYYGFVRVLRALDRAHLALLVIDPTAGVGEADQKAADYAKQRNCATIVVINKRDTLSGEQLKEFVADTMDKLRFISYAPFASVSARTGQGVERLPKKIEDVAAEYSREVSTPALNSFLGELKQRGHTVSRGGKTLKLKYAAQVGTRPPSFQFFVNHPRLVDAGYRRFLENRLREAFGLQGTPILLKFRSA
;
A
#
# COMPACT_ATOMS: atom_id res chain seq x y z
N MET A 1 -0.35 1.15 -10.23
CA MET A 1 0.71 0.21 -10.67
C MET A 1 1.14 -0.59 -9.45
N THR A 2 0.97 -1.91 -9.48
CA THR A 2 1.58 -2.78 -8.47
C THR A 2 3.04 -2.98 -8.79
N LEU A 3 3.90 -2.55 -7.87
CA LEU A 3 5.31 -2.84 -7.97
C LEU A 3 5.56 -4.31 -7.59
N PRO A 4 6.45 -5.02 -8.30
CA PRO A 4 6.91 -6.33 -7.86
C PRO A 4 7.43 -6.29 -6.42
N LEU A 5 7.12 -7.31 -5.64
CA LEU A 5 7.56 -7.46 -4.26
C LEU A 5 8.74 -8.43 -4.18
N VAL A 6 9.84 -7.99 -3.59
CA VAL A 6 11.05 -8.77 -3.38
C VAL A 6 11.24 -9.00 -1.89
N ALA A 7 11.19 -10.25 -1.45
CA ALA A 7 11.40 -10.57 -0.03
C ALA A 7 12.84 -10.94 0.27
N VAL A 8 13.40 -10.34 1.31
CA VAL A 8 14.76 -10.62 1.79
C VAL A 8 14.66 -11.49 3.04
N VAL A 9 15.01 -12.77 2.89
CA VAL A 9 14.83 -13.82 3.90
C VAL A 9 16.18 -14.40 4.30
N GLY A 10 16.28 -14.93 5.52
CA GLY A 10 17.47 -15.61 6.01
C GLY A 10 17.54 -15.57 7.53
N ARG A 11 18.40 -16.39 8.14
CA ARG A 11 18.57 -16.40 9.61
C ARG A 11 19.03 -15.04 10.15
N PRO A 12 18.93 -14.77 11.47
CA PRO A 12 19.45 -13.55 12.06
C PRO A 12 20.95 -13.33 11.75
N ASN A 13 21.37 -12.06 11.68
CA ASN A 13 22.77 -11.63 11.53
C ASN A 13 23.51 -11.98 10.23
N VAL A 14 22.82 -12.54 9.22
CA VAL A 14 23.39 -12.75 7.86
C VAL A 14 23.55 -11.45 7.06
N GLY A 15 23.03 -10.33 7.55
CA GLY A 15 23.17 -9.01 6.92
C GLY A 15 22.02 -8.60 6.00
N LYS A 16 20.81 -9.14 6.18
CA LYS A 16 19.59 -8.78 5.44
C LYS A 16 19.34 -7.27 5.40
N SER A 17 19.27 -6.62 6.56
CA SER A 17 18.99 -5.18 6.65
C SER A 17 20.10 -4.34 6.02
N THR A 18 21.35 -4.79 6.09
CA THR A 18 22.47 -4.14 5.40
C THR A 18 22.30 -4.19 3.89
N LEU A 19 21.89 -5.35 3.34
CA LEU A 19 21.62 -5.52 1.93
C LEU A 19 20.42 -4.66 1.48
N VAL A 20 19.31 -4.69 2.21
CA VAL A 20 18.12 -3.86 1.93
C VAL A 20 18.48 -2.37 1.90
N ASN A 21 19.21 -1.90 2.91
CA ASN A 21 19.65 -0.50 2.97
C ASN A 21 20.57 -0.13 1.81
N ARG A 22 21.45 -1.03 1.37
CA ARG A 22 22.30 -0.79 0.20
C ARG A 22 21.48 -0.61 -1.06
N ILE A 23 20.55 -1.53 -1.33
CA ILE A 23 19.71 -1.46 -2.53
C ILE A 23 18.86 -0.18 -2.50
N ALA A 24 18.31 0.16 -1.34
CA ALA A 24 17.52 1.38 -1.15
C ALA A 24 18.33 2.68 -1.35
N GLN A 25 19.59 2.72 -0.92
CA GLN A 25 20.43 3.94 -0.98
C GLN A 25 20.88 4.32 -2.39
N GLN A 26 20.82 3.41 -3.36
CA GLN A 26 21.10 3.72 -4.76
C GLN A 26 20.07 4.71 -5.37
N GLN A 27 18.94 4.97 -4.72
CA GLN A 27 17.92 5.95 -5.15
C GLN A 27 18.22 7.43 -4.82
N ARG A 28 19.33 7.78 -4.16
CA ARG A 28 19.51 9.16 -3.64
C ARG A 28 19.69 10.28 -4.69
N ALA A 29 19.63 9.99 -5.98
CA ALA A 29 19.56 11.01 -7.01
C ALA A 29 18.09 11.27 -7.40
N ILE A 30 17.50 12.33 -6.84
CA ILE A 30 16.26 13.00 -7.30
C ILE A 30 14.93 12.42 -6.77
N VAL A 31 14.64 12.58 -5.47
CA VAL A 31 13.26 12.78 -4.99
C VAL A 31 13.27 13.75 -3.79
N HIS A 32 12.43 14.79 -3.85
CA HIS A 32 12.24 15.76 -2.78
C HIS A 32 11.73 15.09 -1.50
N GLU A 33 12.40 15.36 -0.37
CA GLU A 33 11.94 15.01 0.97
C GLU A 33 10.60 15.71 1.28
N GLU A 34 9.49 14.99 1.17
CA GLU A 34 8.26 15.37 1.89
C GLU A 34 8.34 14.77 3.29
N ALA A 35 8.67 15.64 4.26
CA ALA A 35 8.63 15.32 5.68
C ALA A 35 7.19 14.94 6.09
N GLY A 36 6.95 13.66 6.31
CA GLY A 36 5.64 13.15 6.73
C GLY A 36 5.40 11.65 6.53
N VAL A 37 6.24 10.95 5.77
CA VAL A 37 6.07 9.50 5.53
C VAL A 37 6.75 8.70 6.65
N THR A 38 6.02 8.45 7.74
CA THR A 38 6.35 7.43 8.73
C THR A 38 5.91 6.06 8.19
N ARG A 39 6.45 4.88 8.53
CA ARG A 39 7.56 4.45 9.40
C ARG A 39 7.80 2.93 9.24
N ASP A 40 7.33 2.30 8.16
CA ASP A 40 7.46 0.86 8.04
C ASP A 40 8.88 0.53 7.58
N ARG A 41 9.78 0.35 8.56
CA ARG A 41 11.20 0.01 8.34
C ARG A 41 11.40 -1.25 7.50
N ASN A 42 10.34 -2.03 7.33
CA ASN A 42 10.37 -3.32 6.65
C ASN A 42 10.03 -3.23 5.17
N TYR A 43 9.41 -2.14 4.68
CA TYR A 43 9.07 -1.98 3.26
C TYR A 43 9.83 -0.81 2.67
N VAL A 44 10.62 -1.07 1.63
CA VAL A 44 11.47 -0.06 1.02
C VAL A 44 11.33 -0.11 -0.49
N ARG A 45 10.99 1.02 -1.11
CA ARG A 45 10.97 1.13 -2.56
C ARG A 45 12.41 1.18 -3.09
N ALA A 46 12.66 0.48 -4.18
CA ALA A 46 13.94 0.47 -4.87
C ALA A 46 13.72 0.55 -6.39
N ASP A 47 14.75 0.99 -7.10
CA ASP A 47 14.82 1.00 -8.56
C ASP A 47 16.18 0.45 -8.97
N TRP A 48 16.19 -0.37 -10.03
CA TRP A 48 17.41 -0.77 -10.70
C TRP A 48 17.18 -0.82 -12.21
N ALA A 49 18.04 -0.16 -12.97
CA ALA A 49 17.94 -0.05 -14.43
C ALA A 49 16.56 0.44 -14.93
N GLY A 50 15.90 1.32 -14.17
CA GLY A 50 14.57 1.85 -14.50
C GLY A 50 13.40 0.90 -14.19
N ARG A 51 13.66 -0.20 -13.48
CA ARG A 51 12.66 -1.14 -12.99
C ARG A 51 12.40 -0.88 -11.50
N ASP A 52 11.24 -0.32 -11.19
CA ASP A 52 10.78 -0.10 -9.82
C ASP A 52 10.29 -1.42 -9.16
N PHE A 53 10.66 -1.65 -7.91
CA PHE A 53 10.16 -2.75 -7.08
C PHE A 53 10.11 -2.37 -5.59
N THR A 54 9.43 -3.19 -4.79
CA THR A 54 9.35 -3.03 -3.33
C THR A 54 10.14 -4.14 -2.66
N LEU A 55 11.06 -3.79 -1.77
CA LEU A 55 11.77 -4.72 -0.90
C LEU A 55 11.03 -4.89 0.42
N ILE A 56 10.94 -6.12 0.91
CA ILE A 56 10.52 -6.44 2.26
C ILE A 56 11.66 -7.10 3.06
N ASP A 57 12.12 -6.45 4.14
CA ASP A 57 13.04 -7.07 5.11
C ASP A 57 12.24 -7.95 6.06
N THR A 58 12.23 -9.26 5.80
CA THR A 58 11.47 -10.19 6.66
C THR A 58 12.10 -10.32 8.05
N GLY A 59 13.38 -9.94 8.23
CA GLY A 59 14.05 -9.97 9.53
C GLY A 59 13.60 -8.87 10.49
N GLY A 60 13.05 -7.77 9.98
CA GLY A 60 12.50 -6.68 10.79
C GLY A 60 11.04 -6.90 11.20
N LEU A 61 10.45 -8.05 10.88
CA LEU A 61 9.07 -8.38 11.26
C LEU A 61 9.03 -8.80 12.72
N ASP A 62 8.30 -8.02 13.52
CA ASP A 62 8.06 -8.33 14.93
C ASP A 62 6.85 -9.28 15.05
N PHE A 63 7.07 -10.45 15.64
CA PHE A 63 6.03 -11.46 15.89
C PHE A 63 5.61 -11.52 17.36
N GLY A 64 6.09 -10.60 18.20
CA GLY A 64 5.90 -10.60 19.64
C GLY A 64 7.03 -11.32 20.37
N ALA A 65 7.37 -10.84 21.58
CA ALA A 65 8.47 -11.34 22.40
C ALA A 65 8.32 -12.80 22.85
N ASP A 66 7.08 -13.32 22.83
CA ASP A 66 6.75 -14.67 23.31
C ASP A 66 6.93 -15.76 22.25
N VAL A 67 7.20 -15.40 20.99
CA VAL A 67 7.38 -16.37 19.90
C VAL A 67 8.83 -16.87 19.88
N PRO A 68 9.07 -18.19 19.94
CA PRO A 68 10.41 -18.76 19.81
C PRO A 68 11.10 -18.31 18.51
N MET A 69 12.39 -18.00 18.58
CA MET A 69 13.17 -17.49 17.43
C MET A 69 13.08 -18.42 16.20
N ALA A 70 13.11 -19.74 16.39
CA ALA A 70 12.99 -20.71 15.31
C ALA A 70 11.62 -20.62 14.62
N GLU A 71 10.54 -20.48 15.39
CA GLU A 71 9.20 -20.31 14.85
C GLU A 71 9.04 -18.97 14.11
N ALA A 72 9.63 -17.89 14.64
CA ALA A 72 9.66 -16.61 13.98
C ALA A 72 10.36 -16.67 12.62
N ILE A 73 11.53 -17.33 12.54
CA ILE A 73 12.27 -17.53 11.28
C ILE A 73 11.45 -18.34 10.28
N HIS A 74 10.81 -19.42 10.72
CA HIS A 74 9.95 -20.23 9.86
C HIS A 74 8.77 -19.42 9.30
N ARG A 75 8.11 -18.62 10.14
CA ARG A 75 7.04 -17.70 9.74
C ARG A 75 7.53 -16.67 8.71
N GLN A 76 8.73 -16.10 8.88
CA GLN A 76 9.33 -15.18 7.90
C GLN A 76 9.51 -15.83 6.53
N ALA A 77 10.01 -17.07 6.48
CA ALA A 77 10.17 -17.82 5.24
C ALA A 77 8.82 -18.10 4.55
N MET A 78 7.80 -18.48 5.33
CA MET A 78 6.43 -18.68 4.83
C MET A 78 5.84 -17.39 4.25
N ILE A 79 6.04 -16.23 4.89
CA ILE A 79 5.58 -14.93 4.38
C ILE A 79 6.18 -14.65 3.00
N ALA A 80 7.48 -14.82 2.85
CA ALA A 80 8.14 -14.61 1.57
C ALA A 80 7.64 -15.60 0.51
N ALA A 81 7.53 -16.88 0.88
CA ALA A 81 7.00 -17.94 0.03
C ALA A 81 5.56 -17.67 -0.44
N GLU A 82 4.71 -17.02 0.36
CA GLU A 82 3.33 -16.71 -0.01
C GLU A 82 3.19 -15.39 -0.77
N GLU A 83 3.92 -14.35 -0.37
CA GLU A 83 3.65 -12.99 -0.84
C GLU A 83 4.68 -12.45 -1.84
N ALA A 84 5.95 -12.87 -1.83
CA ALA A 84 6.94 -12.28 -2.74
C ALA A 84 6.73 -12.66 -4.22
N ASP A 85 7.15 -11.83 -5.16
CA ASP A 85 7.27 -12.22 -6.57
C ASP A 85 8.63 -12.86 -6.85
N VAL A 86 9.68 -12.40 -6.15
CA VAL A 86 11.03 -12.97 -6.13
C VAL A 86 11.58 -12.96 -4.71
N ILE A 87 12.36 -13.98 -4.32
CA ILE A 87 12.90 -14.13 -2.97
C ILE A 87 14.43 -14.04 -3.01
N LEU A 88 15.01 -13.14 -2.23
CA LEU A 88 16.44 -13.11 -1.94
C LEU A 88 16.68 -13.89 -0.65
N PHE A 89 17.24 -15.10 -0.78
CA PHE A 89 17.60 -15.92 0.38
C PHE A 89 19.06 -15.64 0.77
N VAL A 90 19.21 -14.82 1.81
CA VAL A 90 20.50 -14.31 2.29
C VAL A 90 21.13 -15.25 3.29
N LEU A 91 22.35 -15.66 2.99
CA LEU A 91 23.21 -16.57 3.74
C LEU A 91 24.49 -15.84 4.14
N GLU A 92 25.28 -16.43 5.02
CA GLU A 92 26.56 -15.86 5.46
C GLU A 92 27.71 -16.77 5.00
N GLY A 93 28.54 -16.29 4.08
CA GLY A 93 29.62 -17.05 3.47
C GLY A 93 30.58 -17.69 4.48
N PRO A 94 31.20 -16.90 5.39
CA PRO A 94 32.16 -17.44 6.37
C PRO A 94 31.58 -18.49 7.32
N ALA A 95 30.27 -18.49 7.55
CA ALA A 95 29.61 -19.42 8.45
C ALA A 95 29.23 -20.75 7.76
N GLY A 96 29.16 -20.79 6.42
CA GLY A 96 28.64 -21.94 5.69
C GLY A 96 27.13 -22.16 5.89
N VAL A 97 26.66 -23.35 5.52
CA VAL A 97 25.26 -23.76 5.67
C VAL A 97 24.97 -24.14 7.12
N MET A 98 23.93 -23.54 7.72
CA MET A 98 23.43 -23.90 9.05
C MET A 98 22.12 -24.69 8.98
N PRO A 99 21.75 -25.46 10.03
CA PRO A 99 20.48 -26.20 10.05
C PRO A 99 19.25 -25.32 9.80
N GLN A 100 19.24 -24.09 10.33
CA GLN A 100 18.14 -23.16 10.08
C GLN A 100 18.07 -22.71 8.61
N ASP A 101 19.20 -22.70 7.90
CA ASP A 101 19.21 -22.36 6.48
C ASP A 101 18.58 -23.48 5.64
N GLU A 102 18.77 -24.75 6.04
CA GLU A 102 18.09 -25.89 5.41
C GLU A 102 16.57 -25.86 5.65
N GLU A 103 16.13 -25.56 6.87
CA GLU A 103 14.71 -25.42 7.20
C GLU A 103 14.03 -24.31 6.38
N ILE A 104 14.69 -23.15 6.25
CA ILE A 104 14.20 -22.05 5.40
C ILE A 104 14.20 -22.49 3.93
N ALA A 105 15.27 -23.12 3.45
CA ALA A 105 15.39 -23.56 2.07
C ALA A 105 14.24 -24.50 1.68
N ASP A 106 13.85 -25.42 2.55
CA ASP A 106 12.75 -26.35 2.31
C ASP A 106 11.39 -25.67 2.19
N VAL A 107 11.14 -24.64 3.02
CA VAL A 107 9.93 -23.81 2.89
C VAL A 107 9.93 -23.08 1.55
N LEU A 108 11.03 -22.42 1.21
CA LEU A 108 11.14 -21.62 -0.01
C LEU A 108 11.04 -22.50 -1.26
N ARG A 109 11.68 -23.68 -1.27
CA ARG A 109 11.63 -24.64 -2.38
C ARG A 109 10.20 -25.07 -2.73
N ARG A 110 9.35 -25.27 -1.72
CA ARG A 110 7.94 -25.66 -1.89
C ARG A 110 7.07 -24.52 -2.43
N SER A 111 7.52 -23.28 -2.36
CA SER A 111 6.75 -22.11 -2.83
C SER A 111 6.62 -22.05 -4.35
N GLY A 112 7.57 -22.64 -5.09
CA GLY A 112 7.65 -22.56 -6.55
C GLY A 112 8.01 -21.17 -7.09
N LYS A 113 8.41 -20.23 -6.22
CA LYS A 113 8.79 -18.87 -6.60
C LYS A 113 10.25 -18.80 -7.05
N PRO A 114 10.61 -17.82 -7.91
CA PRO A 114 12.02 -17.52 -8.19
C PRO A 114 12.77 -17.15 -6.91
N ILE A 115 13.89 -17.83 -6.66
CA ILE A 115 14.74 -17.64 -5.49
C ILE A 115 16.16 -17.34 -5.97
N LEU A 116 16.76 -16.28 -5.44
CA LEU A 116 18.18 -15.99 -5.59
C LEU A 116 18.89 -16.30 -4.28
N LEU A 117 19.85 -17.23 -4.35
CA LEU A 117 20.74 -17.54 -3.23
C LEU A 117 21.81 -16.47 -3.11
N VAL A 118 21.78 -15.71 -2.02
CA VAL A 118 22.66 -14.56 -1.79
C VAL A 118 23.62 -14.88 -0.65
N VAL A 119 24.86 -15.26 -0.98
CA VAL A 119 25.91 -15.53 0.01
C VAL A 119 26.60 -14.22 0.37
N ASN A 120 26.16 -13.62 1.48
CA ASN A 120 26.63 -12.33 1.95
C ASN A 120 27.91 -12.45 2.79
N LYS A 121 28.58 -11.30 3.00
CA LYS A 121 29.88 -11.18 3.68
C LYS A 121 31.02 -11.89 2.92
N ALA A 122 30.90 -12.01 1.60
CA ALA A 122 31.99 -12.41 0.72
C ALA A 122 32.92 -11.20 0.49
N ASP A 123 33.65 -10.83 1.54
CA ASP A 123 34.43 -9.58 1.57
C ASP A 123 35.75 -9.67 0.78
N THR A 124 36.18 -10.89 0.41
CA THR A 124 37.35 -11.14 -0.44
C THR A 124 36.89 -11.28 -1.90
N PRO A 125 37.13 -10.28 -2.78
CA PRO A 125 36.71 -10.37 -4.17
C PRO A 125 37.42 -11.50 -4.91
N GLY A 126 36.67 -12.28 -5.71
CA GLY A 126 37.21 -13.37 -6.52
C GLY A 126 37.43 -14.70 -5.79
N ASP A 127 37.19 -14.77 -4.48
CA ASP A 127 37.21 -16.03 -3.74
C ASP A 127 35.87 -16.75 -3.87
N GLU A 128 35.78 -17.68 -4.82
CA GLU A 128 34.59 -18.48 -5.04
C GLU A 128 34.45 -19.70 -4.10
N SER A 129 35.43 -19.92 -3.20
CA SER A 129 35.41 -21.08 -2.31
C SER A 129 34.18 -21.12 -1.41
N TYR A 130 33.63 -19.94 -1.09
CA TYR A 130 32.39 -19.81 -0.32
C TYR A 130 31.15 -20.36 -1.02
N LYS A 131 31.15 -20.54 -2.35
CA LYS A 131 29.95 -21.02 -3.08
C LYS A 131 29.63 -22.49 -2.80
N TYR A 132 30.65 -23.34 -2.69
CA TYR A 132 30.48 -24.80 -2.76
C TYR A 132 29.51 -25.39 -1.74
N PRO A 133 29.56 -25.01 -0.44
CA PRO A 133 28.64 -25.58 0.55
C PRO A 133 27.17 -25.27 0.24
N PHE A 134 26.87 -24.11 -0.33
CA PHE A 134 25.48 -23.65 -0.51
C PHE A 134 24.75 -24.29 -1.68
N TYR A 135 25.46 -24.98 -2.59
CA TYR A 135 24.81 -25.82 -3.60
C TYR A 135 24.00 -26.96 -2.98
N SER A 136 24.34 -27.42 -1.77
CA SER A 136 23.58 -28.48 -1.07
C SER A 136 22.12 -28.08 -0.80
N LEU A 137 21.84 -26.77 -0.72
CA LEU A 137 20.49 -26.25 -0.53
C LEU A 137 19.59 -26.50 -1.74
N GLY A 138 20.15 -26.74 -2.93
CA GLY A 138 19.40 -27.09 -4.14
C GLY A 138 18.43 -26.00 -4.61
N LEU A 139 18.83 -24.74 -4.50
CA LEU A 139 18.04 -23.55 -4.86
C LEU A 139 18.69 -22.71 -5.98
N GLY A 140 19.56 -23.31 -6.79
CA GLY A 140 20.24 -22.65 -7.91
C GLY A 140 21.68 -22.24 -7.60
N GLU A 141 22.23 -21.33 -8.41
CA GLU A 141 23.60 -20.86 -8.30
C GLU A 141 23.74 -19.82 -7.16
N PRO A 142 24.66 -20.02 -6.18
CA PRO A 142 24.91 -19.03 -5.13
C PRO A 142 25.64 -17.78 -5.66
N MET A 143 25.03 -16.62 -5.48
CA MET A 143 25.60 -15.31 -5.82
C MET A 143 26.36 -14.75 -4.62
N LEU A 144 27.65 -14.43 -4.81
CA LEU A 144 28.48 -13.86 -3.75
C LEU A 144 28.27 -12.35 -3.68
N VAL A 145 27.99 -11.84 -2.49
CA VAL A 145 27.86 -10.40 -2.26
C VAL A 145 28.58 -9.95 -0.98
N SER A 146 29.04 -8.70 -0.98
CA SER A 146 29.36 -7.99 0.25
C SER A 146 28.43 -6.79 0.38
N ALA A 147 27.40 -6.90 1.21
CA ALA A 147 26.49 -5.80 1.47
C ALA A 147 27.17 -4.59 2.15
N ILE A 148 28.37 -4.73 2.73
CA ILE A 148 29.11 -3.61 3.35
C ILE A 148 30.02 -2.93 2.32
N HIS A 149 30.66 -3.69 1.43
CA HIS A 149 31.59 -3.14 0.44
C HIS A 149 30.94 -2.85 -0.92
N GLY A 150 29.77 -3.42 -1.20
CA GLY A 150 29.01 -3.26 -2.44
C GLY A 150 29.35 -4.26 -3.55
N THR A 151 30.37 -5.11 -3.35
CA THR A 151 30.79 -6.14 -4.30
C THR A 151 29.64 -7.10 -4.60
N GLY A 152 29.46 -7.47 -5.87
CA GLY A 152 28.43 -8.40 -6.35
C GLY A 152 26.97 -7.88 -6.27
N SER A 153 26.75 -6.68 -5.74
CA SER A 153 25.38 -6.14 -5.61
C SER A 153 24.76 -5.76 -6.96
N GLY A 154 25.57 -5.37 -7.96
CA GLY A 154 25.09 -5.05 -9.30
C GLY A 154 24.59 -6.30 -10.04
N ASP A 155 25.43 -7.34 -10.10
CA ASP A 155 25.07 -8.62 -10.73
C ASP A 155 23.83 -9.24 -10.08
N LEU A 156 23.72 -9.17 -8.74
CA LEU A 156 22.51 -9.58 -8.02
C LEU A 156 21.27 -8.83 -8.47
N LEU A 157 21.37 -7.50 -8.67
CA LEU A 157 20.23 -6.68 -9.06
C LEU A 157 19.85 -6.87 -10.53
N ASP A 158 20.82 -7.13 -11.41
CA ASP A 158 20.57 -7.49 -12.81
C ASP A 158 19.75 -8.79 -12.90
N GLU A 159 20.18 -9.83 -12.18
CA GLU A 159 19.46 -11.10 -12.12
C GLU A 159 18.08 -10.95 -11.46
N LEU A 160 18.01 -10.18 -10.36
CA LEU A 160 16.74 -9.89 -9.69
C LEU A 160 15.73 -9.26 -10.64
N VAL A 161 16.10 -8.19 -11.35
CA VAL A 161 15.22 -7.46 -12.27
C VAL A 161 14.82 -8.33 -13.46
N ALA A 162 15.67 -9.24 -13.91
CA ALA A 162 15.34 -10.21 -14.96
C ALA A 162 14.24 -11.20 -14.53
N LEU A 163 14.22 -11.58 -13.25
CA LEU A 163 13.21 -12.47 -12.66
C LEU A 163 11.92 -11.76 -12.26
N LEU A 164 11.94 -10.44 -12.09
CA LEU A 164 10.73 -9.70 -11.72
C LEU A 164 9.67 -9.86 -12.80
N PRO A 165 8.40 -10.10 -12.41
CA PRO A 165 7.30 -10.07 -13.38
C PRO A 165 7.29 -8.72 -14.10
N GLU A 166 6.85 -8.74 -15.36
CA GLU A 166 6.62 -7.49 -16.09
C GLU A 166 5.69 -6.61 -15.26
N THR A 167 6.12 -5.37 -15.01
CA THR A 167 5.24 -4.37 -14.42
C THR A 167 4.25 -4.02 -15.50
N HIS A 168 3.16 -4.80 -15.58
CA HIS A 168 2.05 -4.40 -16.41
C HIS A 168 1.56 -3.07 -15.82
N LEU A 169 1.80 -1.98 -16.56
CA LEU A 169 0.85 -0.89 -16.60
C LEU A 169 -0.47 -1.60 -16.87
N ALA A 170 -1.24 -1.89 -15.82
CA ALA A 170 -2.58 -2.39 -15.99
C ALA A 170 -3.18 -1.39 -16.95
N VAL A 171 -3.43 -1.83 -18.18
CA VAL A 171 -4.28 -1.08 -19.08
C VAL A 171 -5.56 -1.01 -18.28
N GLU A 172 -5.82 0.15 -17.67
CA GLU A 172 -7.11 0.42 -17.08
C GLU A 172 -8.07 0.08 -18.22
N GLU A 173 -8.83 -1.01 -18.10
CA GLU A 173 -10.00 -1.18 -18.93
C GLU A 173 -10.78 0.12 -18.74
N GLU A 174 -10.75 0.97 -19.77
CA GLU A 174 -11.09 2.38 -19.65
C GLU A 174 -12.46 2.49 -18.95
N GLY A 175 -12.44 3.05 -17.74
CA GLY A 175 -13.66 3.32 -16.95
C GLY A 175 -13.93 2.42 -15.74
N LEU A 176 -13.24 1.29 -15.54
CA LEU A 176 -13.46 0.45 -14.35
C LEU A 176 -12.71 0.98 -13.11
N LEU A 177 -13.45 1.24 -12.03
CA LEU A 177 -12.87 1.63 -10.75
C LEU A 177 -12.53 0.40 -9.90
N ASN A 178 -11.26 0.30 -9.51
CA ASN A 178 -10.76 -0.71 -8.59
C ASN A 178 -11.08 -0.34 -7.14
N ILE A 179 -11.70 -1.25 -6.40
CA ILE A 179 -12.09 -1.08 -5.00
C ILE A 179 -11.38 -2.14 -4.14
N ALA A 180 -10.65 -1.69 -3.12
CA ALA A 180 -10.11 -2.59 -2.10
C ALA A 180 -10.97 -2.56 -0.83
N ILE A 181 -11.22 -3.72 -0.24
CA ILE A 181 -11.85 -3.83 1.09
C ILE A 181 -10.76 -4.18 2.10
N VAL A 182 -10.41 -3.22 2.94
CA VAL A 182 -9.28 -3.30 3.87
C VAL A 182 -9.75 -3.15 5.32
N GLY A 183 -8.92 -3.56 6.27
CA GLY A 183 -9.24 -3.50 7.71
C GLY A 183 -8.80 -4.76 8.44
N ARG A 184 -8.85 -4.74 9.77
CA ARG A 184 -8.39 -5.84 10.63
C ARG A 184 -9.02 -7.21 10.30
N PRO A 185 -8.35 -8.32 10.64
CA PRO A 185 -8.96 -9.65 10.62
C PRO A 185 -10.31 -9.63 11.35
N ASN A 186 -11.28 -10.42 10.87
CA ASN A 186 -12.61 -10.57 11.47
C ASN A 186 -13.48 -9.29 11.56
N ALA A 187 -13.04 -8.18 10.96
CA ALA A 187 -13.86 -6.97 10.82
C ALA A 187 -15.10 -7.15 9.91
N GLY A 188 -15.23 -8.32 9.27
CA GLY A 188 -16.39 -8.68 8.43
C GLY A 188 -16.30 -8.24 6.98
N LYS A 189 -15.08 -8.03 6.47
CA LYS A 189 -14.79 -7.69 5.06
C LYS A 189 -15.42 -8.67 4.06
N SER A 190 -15.25 -9.97 4.28
CA SER A 190 -15.79 -11.03 3.42
C SER A 190 -17.32 -11.04 3.43
N SER A 191 -17.92 -10.90 4.61
CA SER A 191 -19.37 -10.81 4.76
C SER A 191 -19.93 -9.58 4.05
N LEU A 192 -19.22 -8.44 4.13
CA LEU A 192 -19.60 -7.21 3.45
C LEU A 192 -19.55 -7.39 1.92
N LEU A 193 -18.47 -7.95 1.38
CA LEU A 193 -18.34 -8.24 -0.05
C LEU A 193 -19.47 -9.16 -0.54
N ASN A 194 -19.69 -10.28 0.14
CA ASN A 194 -20.72 -11.24 -0.22
C ASN A 194 -22.12 -10.60 -0.19
N ARG A 195 -22.37 -9.69 0.74
CA ARG A 195 -23.65 -8.98 0.80
C ARG A 195 -23.79 -7.95 -0.31
N LEU A 196 -22.75 -7.19 -0.62
CA LEU A 196 -22.75 -6.28 -1.78
C LEU A 196 -23.04 -7.03 -3.07
N ILE A 197 -22.40 -8.19 -3.26
CA ILE A 197 -22.66 -9.10 -4.38
C ILE A 197 -24.11 -9.64 -4.34
N GLY A 198 -24.66 -9.91 -3.17
CA GLY A 198 -26.02 -10.42 -3.03
C GLY A 198 -27.14 -9.42 -3.33
N ILE A 199 -26.84 -8.11 -3.38
CA ILE A 199 -27.82 -7.06 -3.70
C ILE A 199 -28.09 -6.99 -5.20
N GLU A 200 -27.07 -7.20 -6.05
CA GLU A 200 -27.20 -7.18 -7.51
C GLU A 200 -26.82 -8.54 -8.12
N ARG A 201 -27.76 -9.18 -8.81
CA ARG A 201 -27.65 -10.56 -9.35
C ARG A 201 -26.67 -10.70 -10.55
N SER A 202 -25.57 -9.97 -10.62
CA SER A 202 -24.56 -10.12 -11.68
C SER A 202 -23.14 -10.15 -11.12
N VAL A 203 -22.73 -11.32 -10.62
CA VAL A 203 -21.30 -11.67 -10.68
C VAL A 203 -21.02 -12.12 -12.10
N VAL A 204 -20.37 -11.28 -12.90
CA VAL A 204 -19.77 -11.75 -14.15
C VAL A 204 -18.45 -12.43 -13.76
N SER A 205 -18.49 -13.75 -13.57
CA SER A 205 -17.29 -14.56 -13.33
C SER A 205 -16.45 -14.65 -14.60
N ASP A 206 -15.14 -14.54 -14.38
CA ASP A 206 -13.99 -14.94 -15.20
C ASP A 206 -14.12 -14.69 -16.71
N VAL A 207 -13.67 -13.51 -17.14
CA VAL A 207 -13.36 -13.28 -18.57
C VAL A 207 -12.14 -14.15 -18.93
N PRO A 208 -12.26 -15.12 -19.85
CA PRO A 208 -11.12 -15.91 -20.30
C PRO A 208 -10.18 -15.00 -21.09
N GLY A 209 -8.98 -14.74 -20.55
CA GLY A 209 -7.98 -13.88 -21.20
C GLY A 209 -7.08 -13.08 -20.28
N THR A 210 -7.37 -12.97 -18.98
CA THR A 210 -6.45 -12.34 -18.02
C THR A 210 -5.46 -13.38 -17.50
N THR A 211 -4.39 -13.63 -18.23
CA THR A 211 -3.30 -14.53 -17.81
C THR A 211 -2.55 -13.97 -16.59
N ARG A 212 -3.08 -14.22 -15.37
CA ARG A 212 -2.40 -14.71 -14.15
C ARG A 212 -3.12 -14.40 -12.83
N ASP A 213 -4.09 -13.46 -12.81
CA ASP A 213 -4.74 -13.03 -11.56
C ASP A 213 -6.23 -13.41 -11.48
N SER A 214 -6.52 -14.68 -11.22
CA SER A 214 -7.86 -15.22 -10.94
C SER A 214 -8.41 -14.82 -9.54
N ILE A 215 -8.11 -13.60 -9.07
CA ILE A 215 -8.26 -13.19 -7.66
C ILE A 215 -9.24 -12.01 -7.45
N ASP A 216 -9.50 -11.22 -8.49
CA ASP A 216 -10.40 -10.06 -8.42
C ASP A 216 -11.86 -10.46 -8.71
N THR A 217 -12.82 -9.70 -8.17
CA THR A 217 -14.25 -9.89 -8.47
C THR A 217 -14.79 -8.68 -9.20
N LEU A 218 -15.36 -8.86 -10.39
CA LEU A 218 -16.18 -7.83 -11.04
C LEU A 218 -17.58 -7.84 -10.43
N VAL A 219 -18.03 -6.66 -9.98
CA VAL A 219 -19.33 -6.47 -9.34
C VAL A 219 -20.02 -5.28 -9.99
N GLU A 220 -21.26 -5.47 -10.40
CA GLU A 220 -22.14 -4.37 -10.81
C GLU A 220 -22.84 -3.81 -9.57
N LEU A 221 -22.82 -2.48 -9.42
CA LEU A 221 -23.47 -1.74 -8.35
C LEU A 221 -24.12 -0.49 -8.98
N GLU A 222 -25.42 -0.30 -8.78
CA GLU A 222 -26.22 0.78 -9.36
C GLU A 222 -26.06 0.87 -10.91
N GLY A 223 -25.95 -0.29 -11.58
CA GLY A 223 -25.73 -0.38 -13.03
C GLY A 223 -24.32 0.04 -13.49
N LYS A 224 -23.38 0.26 -12.57
CA LYS A 224 -21.97 0.55 -12.85
C LYS A 224 -21.09 -0.61 -12.44
N LYS A 225 -20.13 -0.97 -13.29
CA LYS A 225 -19.19 -2.05 -13.00
C LYS A 225 -18.01 -1.53 -12.18
N TYR A 226 -17.66 -2.30 -11.15
CA TYR A 226 -16.51 -2.07 -10.28
C TYR A 226 -15.68 -3.36 -10.21
N ARG A 227 -14.37 -3.20 -10.05
CA ARG A 227 -13.46 -4.34 -9.82
C ARG A 227 -13.04 -4.35 -8.36
N PHE A 228 -13.51 -5.33 -7.61
CA PHE A 228 -13.01 -5.56 -6.26
C PHE A 228 -11.67 -6.31 -6.35
N VAL A 229 -10.61 -5.68 -5.87
CA VAL A 229 -9.25 -6.23 -5.95
C VAL A 229 -8.92 -7.11 -4.74
N ASP A 230 -8.08 -8.12 -4.97
CA ASP A 230 -7.59 -9.04 -3.93
C ASP A 230 -8.70 -9.75 -3.12
N THR A 231 -9.73 -10.25 -3.81
CA THR A 231 -10.89 -10.87 -3.16
C THR A 231 -10.68 -12.33 -2.76
N ALA A 232 -9.63 -13.00 -3.23
CA ALA A 232 -9.33 -14.39 -2.87
C ALA A 232 -9.05 -14.54 -1.36
N GLY A 233 -8.38 -13.57 -0.74
CA GLY A 233 -8.16 -13.53 0.71
C GLY A 233 -9.46 -13.31 1.50
N LEU A 234 -10.47 -12.71 0.89
CA LEU A 234 -11.80 -12.54 1.47
C LEU A 234 -12.66 -13.80 1.31
N ARG A 235 -12.54 -14.53 0.18
CA ARG A 235 -13.33 -15.74 -0.11
C ARG A 235 -12.83 -17.01 0.59
N LYS A 236 -11.52 -17.16 0.84
CA LYS A 236 -10.91 -18.39 1.41
C LYS A 236 -11.05 -18.56 2.94
N ARG A 237 -11.58 -17.58 3.69
CA ARG A 237 -11.59 -17.55 5.18
C ARG A 237 -12.66 -18.43 5.87
N ALA A 238 -13.03 -19.56 5.29
CA ALA A 238 -13.94 -20.50 5.96
C ALA A 238 -13.23 -21.62 6.77
N LYS A 239 -11.90 -21.82 6.63
CA LYS A 239 -11.27 -23.05 7.14
C LYS A 239 -9.79 -23.03 7.56
N VAL A 240 -9.14 -21.88 7.74
CA VAL A 240 -7.73 -21.84 8.18
C VAL A 240 -7.59 -20.98 9.43
N GLU A 241 -7.23 -21.63 10.53
CA GLU A 241 -6.86 -21.01 11.81
C GLU A 241 -5.56 -20.21 11.68
N GLU A 242 -5.51 -19.09 12.41
CA GLU A 242 -4.35 -18.30 12.85
C GLU A 242 -3.04 -18.40 12.05
N ALA A 243 -3.07 -18.09 10.76
CA ALA A 243 -1.91 -17.53 10.10
C ALA A 243 -1.86 -16.02 10.44
N VAL A 244 -1.03 -15.70 11.43
CA VAL A 244 -0.45 -14.41 11.89
C VAL A 244 -1.02 -13.12 11.27
N GLU A 245 -1.43 -12.16 12.12
CA GLU A 245 -1.96 -10.85 11.71
C GLU A 245 -1.11 -10.09 10.65
N TYR A 246 0.19 -10.37 10.60
CA TYR A 246 1.14 -9.84 9.62
C TYR A 246 0.78 -10.17 8.15
N TYR A 247 0.30 -11.39 7.85
CA TYR A 247 -0.09 -11.80 6.49
C TYR A 247 -1.25 -10.95 5.93
N GLY A 248 -2.09 -10.41 6.81
CA GLY A 248 -3.16 -9.50 6.43
C GLY A 248 -2.64 -8.16 5.91
N PHE A 249 -1.45 -7.73 6.35
CA PHE A 249 -0.93 -6.40 6.02
C PHE A 249 -0.37 -6.33 4.60
N VAL A 250 0.50 -7.27 4.20
CA VAL A 250 1.08 -7.30 2.83
C VAL A 250 -0.02 -7.29 1.76
N ARG A 251 -1.05 -8.11 1.97
CA ARG A 251 -2.23 -8.17 1.09
C ARG A 251 -3.00 -6.87 1.04
N VAL A 252 -3.20 -6.23 2.19
CA VAL A 252 -3.78 -4.88 2.25
C VAL A 252 -2.94 -3.88 1.43
N LEU A 253 -1.61 -3.94 1.50
CA LEU A 253 -0.75 -3.06 0.70
C LEU A 253 -0.92 -3.31 -0.80
N ARG A 254 -0.85 -4.56 -1.23
CA ARG A 254 -1.03 -4.95 -2.64
C ARG A 254 -2.42 -4.59 -3.18
N ALA A 255 -3.46 -4.78 -2.38
CA ALA A 255 -4.81 -4.38 -2.74
C ALA A 255 -4.90 -2.86 -2.92
N LEU A 256 -4.30 -2.08 -2.01
CA LEU A 256 -4.31 -0.61 -2.07
C LEU A 256 -3.47 -0.05 -3.22
N ASP A 257 -2.40 -0.74 -3.65
CA ASP A 257 -1.58 -0.35 -4.81
C ASP A 257 -2.34 -0.41 -6.15
N ARG A 258 -3.39 -1.22 -6.20
CA ARG A 258 -4.28 -1.38 -7.36
C ARG A 258 -5.58 -0.61 -7.20
N ALA A 259 -5.88 -0.10 -6.00
CA ALA A 259 -7.17 0.49 -5.70
C ALA A 259 -7.24 1.97 -6.09
N HIS A 260 -8.40 2.36 -6.61
CA HIS A 260 -8.80 3.75 -6.72
C HIS A 260 -9.57 4.18 -5.47
N LEU A 261 -10.33 3.26 -4.87
CA LEU A 261 -11.15 3.49 -3.68
C LEU A 261 -10.92 2.39 -2.64
N ALA A 262 -10.71 2.78 -1.39
CA ALA A 262 -10.57 1.91 -0.24
C ALA A 262 -11.82 1.95 0.64
N LEU A 263 -12.44 0.79 0.86
CA LEU A 263 -13.44 0.57 1.90
C LEU A 263 -12.69 0.12 3.17
N LEU A 264 -12.44 1.06 4.09
CA LEU A 264 -11.78 0.79 5.36
C LEU A 264 -12.82 0.27 6.36
N VAL A 265 -12.86 -1.04 6.55
CA VAL A 265 -13.83 -1.72 7.42
C VAL A 265 -13.32 -1.76 8.86
N ILE A 266 -14.08 -1.13 9.76
CA ILE A 266 -13.79 -1.03 11.19
C ILE A 266 -14.84 -1.83 11.96
N ASP A 267 -14.38 -2.61 12.94
CA ASP A 267 -15.22 -3.35 13.88
C ASP A 267 -15.32 -2.60 15.21
N PRO A 268 -16.51 -2.10 15.59
CA PRO A 268 -16.67 -1.36 16.82
C PRO A 268 -16.41 -2.19 18.08
N THR A 269 -16.58 -3.51 18.03
CA THR A 269 -16.31 -4.38 19.18
C THR A 269 -14.82 -4.49 19.51
N ALA A 270 -13.96 -4.16 18.55
CA ALA A 270 -12.50 -4.18 18.69
C ALA A 270 -11.86 -2.79 18.76
N GLY A 271 -12.68 -1.72 18.84
CA GLY A 271 -12.20 -0.33 18.81
C GLY A 271 -11.56 0.06 17.47
N VAL A 272 -10.83 1.18 17.45
CA VAL A 272 -9.91 1.56 16.37
C VAL A 272 -8.47 1.37 16.86
N GLY A 273 -7.73 0.47 16.22
CA GLY A 273 -6.39 0.03 16.61
C GLY A 273 -5.31 0.47 15.62
N GLU A 274 -4.07 0.03 15.87
CA GLU A 274 -2.91 0.42 15.06
C GLU A 274 -3.03 -0.10 13.61
N ALA A 275 -3.49 -1.32 13.40
CA ALA A 275 -3.63 -1.89 12.06
C ALA A 275 -4.63 -1.13 11.18
N ASP A 276 -5.73 -0.60 11.73
CA ASP A 276 -6.67 0.22 10.97
C ASP A 276 -6.07 1.58 10.61
N GLN A 277 -5.33 2.19 11.54
CA GLN A 277 -4.62 3.45 11.30
C GLN A 277 -3.54 3.28 10.23
N LYS A 278 -2.77 2.19 10.24
CA LYS A 278 -1.79 1.87 9.21
C LYS A 278 -2.43 1.66 7.84
N ALA A 279 -3.53 0.89 7.77
CA ALA A 279 -4.26 0.68 6.52
C ALA A 279 -4.83 2.00 5.96
N ALA A 280 -5.37 2.85 6.83
CA ALA A 280 -5.86 4.19 6.47
C ALA A 280 -4.73 5.10 5.97
N ASP A 281 -3.59 5.12 6.64
CA ASP A 281 -2.44 5.92 6.26
C ASP A 281 -1.88 5.44 4.92
N TYR A 282 -1.79 4.13 4.71
CA TYR A 282 -1.35 3.59 3.43
C TYR A 282 -2.30 3.92 2.28
N ALA A 283 -3.63 3.81 2.50
CA ALA A 283 -4.62 4.21 1.51
C ALA A 283 -4.46 5.69 1.11
N LYS A 284 -4.16 6.56 2.08
CA LYS A 284 -3.85 7.97 1.84
C LYS A 284 -2.56 8.15 1.05
N GLN A 285 -1.47 7.46 1.44
CA GLN A 285 -0.17 7.52 0.73
C GLN A 285 -0.29 7.06 -0.73
N ARG A 286 -1.15 6.06 -0.99
CA ARG A 286 -1.48 5.58 -2.34
C ARG A 286 -2.54 6.41 -3.05
N ASN A 287 -2.95 7.54 -2.47
CA ASN A 287 -3.92 8.45 -3.06
C ASN A 287 -5.26 7.80 -3.41
N CYS A 288 -5.66 6.78 -2.66
CA CYS A 288 -6.97 6.17 -2.79
C CYS A 288 -8.04 7.13 -2.24
N ALA A 289 -9.17 7.24 -2.93
CA ALA A 289 -10.40 7.64 -2.27
C ALA A 289 -10.70 6.68 -1.10
N THR A 290 -11.33 7.17 -0.04
CA THR A 290 -11.54 6.35 1.17
C THR A 290 -12.97 6.52 1.68
N ILE A 291 -13.62 5.41 2.00
CA ILE A 291 -14.86 5.37 2.78
C ILE A 291 -14.58 4.56 4.04
N VAL A 292 -14.88 5.14 5.21
CA VAL A 292 -14.77 4.41 6.48
C VAL A 292 -16.08 3.67 6.73
N VAL A 293 -16.02 2.35 6.76
CA VAL A 293 -17.19 1.46 6.92
C VAL A 293 -17.17 0.87 8.32
N ILE A 294 -18.01 1.40 9.22
CA ILE A 294 -18.24 0.83 10.55
C ILE A 294 -19.20 -0.36 10.37
N ASN A 295 -18.65 -1.58 10.44
CA ASN A 295 -19.43 -2.80 10.31
C ASN A 295 -19.98 -3.27 11.67
N LYS A 296 -20.82 -4.31 11.68
CA LYS A 296 -21.47 -4.86 12.88
C LYS A 296 -22.28 -3.81 13.65
N ARG A 297 -22.89 -2.86 12.95
CA ARG A 297 -23.74 -1.81 13.56
C ARG A 297 -24.84 -2.38 14.47
N ASP A 298 -25.31 -3.60 14.19
CA ASP A 298 -26.30 -4.31 15.01
C ASP A 298 -25.86 -4.57 16.46
N THR A 299 -24.56 -4.45 16.77
CA THR A 299 -24.04 -4.59 18.13
C THR A 299 -24.05 -3.28 18.94
N LEU A 300 -24.46 -2.16 18.33
CA LEU A 300 -24.45 -0.84 18.97
C LEU A 300 -25.84 -0.22 19.01
N SER A 301 -26.16 0.44 20.12
CA SER A 301 -27.28 1.38 20.18
C SER A 301 -27.01 2.63 19.34
N GLY A 302 -28.05 3.44 19.11
CA GLY A 302 -27.92 4.69 18.35
C GLY A 302 -26.99 5.72 18.99
N GLU A 303 -26.87 5.73 20.32
CA GLU A 303 -25.97 6.62 21.07
C GLU A 303 -24.53 6.11 21.01
N GLN A 304 -24.33 4.82 21.28
CA GLN A 304 -23.01 4.19 21.19
C GLN A 304 -22.40 4.30 19.79
N LEU A 305 -23.22 4.24 18.74
CA LEU A 305 -22.76 4.45 17.37
C LEU A 305 -22.24 5.88 17.15
N LYS A 306 -22.91 6.89 17.71
CA LYS A 306 -22.47 8.29 17.58
C LYS A 306 -21.15 8.52 18.29
N GLU A 307 -21.02 8.00 19.51
CA GLU A 307 -19.77 8.05 20.28
C GLU A 307 -18.63 7.36 19.54
N PHE A 308 -18.89 6.16 19.00
CA PHE A 308 -17.88 5.41 18.25
C PHE A 308 -17.44 6.12 16.97
N VAL A 309 -18.37 6.75 16.24
CA VAL A 309 -18.03 7.57 15.06
C VAL A 309 -17.14 8.74 15.46
N ALA A 310 -17.42 9.42 16.57
CA ALA A 310 -16.60 10.53 17.05
C ALA A 310 -15.18 10.08 17.43
N ASP A 311 -15.05 9.00 18.20
CA ASP A 311 -13.74 8.40 18.55
C ASP A 311 -12.95 8.00 17.30
N THR A 312 -13.63 7.42 16.31
CA THR A 312 -13.01 7.04 15.04
C THR A 312 -12.54 8.25 14.24
N MET A 313 -13.33 9.34 14.20
CA MET A 313 -12.94 10.59 13.54
C MET A 313 -11.70 11.21 14.16
N ASP A 314 -11.57 11.17 15.49
CA ASP A 314 -10.41 11.70 16.19
C ASP A 314 -9.16 10.88 15.88
N LYS A 315 -9.25 9.55 15.94
CA LYS A 315 -8.14 8.65 15.63
C LYS A 315 -7.73 8.66 14.15
N LEU A 316 -8.68 8.91 13.25
CA LEU A 316 -8.45 8.97 11.80
C LEU A 316 -8.46 10.39 11.24
N ARG A 317 -8.14 11.40 12.06
CA ARG A 317 -8.08 12.82 11.69
C ARG A 317 -7.28 13.09 10.41
N PHE A 318 -6.25 12.31 10.14
CA PHE A 318 -5.37 12.49 8.97
C PHE A 318 -6.04 12.13 7.64
N ILE A 319 -7.18 11.42 7.66
CA ILE A 319 -8.08 11.17 6.53
C ILE A 319 -9.47 11.78 6.78
N SER A 320 -9.54 12.95 7.40
CA SER A 320 -10.82 13.64 7.72
C SER A 320 -11.73 13.91 6.51
N TYR A 321 -11.23 13.72 5.28
CA TYR A 321 -12.01 13.79 4.06
C TYR A 321 -12.90 12.56 3.82
N ALA A 322 -12.60 11.42 4.47
CA ALA A 322 -13.27 10.15 4.23
C ALA A 322 -14.66 10.12 4.89
N PRO A 323 -15.75 9.90 4.14
CA PRO A 323 -17.07 9.83 4.73
C PRO A 323 -17.32 8.47 5.39
N PHE A 324 -18.22 8.45 6.38
CA PHE A 324 -18.55 7.26 7.17
C PHE A 324 -19.81 6.54 6.70
N ALA A 325 -19.76 5.22 6.58
CA ALA A 325 -20.93 4.36 6.41
C ALA A 325 -21.04 3.42 7.61
N SER A 326 -22.24 3.25 8.17
CA SER A 326 -22.48 2.29 9.24
C SER A 326 -23.40 1.18 8.74
N VAL A 327 -22.92 -0.05 8.80
CA VAL A 327 -23.54 -1.21 8.18
C VAL A 327 -23.53 -2.41 9.11
N SER A 328 -24.43 -3.36 8.85
CA SER A 328 -24.31 -4.73 9.34
C SER A 328 -24.26 -5.67 8.16
N ALA A 329 -23.08 -6.22 7.85
CA ALA A 329 -22.97 -7.26 6.85
C ALA A 329 -23.80 -8.51 7.20
N ARG A 330 -24.07 -8.76 8.49
CA ARG A 330 -24.84 -9.91 8.99
C ARG A 330 -26.34 -9.74 8.77
N THR A 331 -26.92 -8.60 9.16
CA THR A 331 -28.38 -8.36 9.03
C THR A 331 -28.74 -7.72 7.69
N GLY A 332 -27.79 -7.02 7.08
CA GLY A 332 -27.93 -6.30 5.82
C GLY A 332 -28.26 -4.83 5.99
N GLN A 333 -28.56 -4.41 7.22
CA GLN A 333 -28.88 -3.04 7.55
C GLN A 333 -27.79 -2.07 7.09
N GLY A 334 -28.16 -1.08 6.28
CA GLY A 334 -27.29 0.00 5.81
C GLY A 334 -26.38 -0.40 4.64
N VAL A 335 -26.28 -1.69 4.29
CA VAL A 335 -25.45 -2.13 3.15
C VAL A 335 -26.08 -1.67 1.83
N GLU A 336 -27.40 -1.58 1.77
CA GLU A 336 -28.15 -1.10 0.60
C GLU A 336 -27.83 0.34 0.19
N ARG A 337 -27.29 1.16 1.10
CA ARG A 337 -26.90 2.56 0.82
C ARG A 337 -25.44 2.71 0.44
N LEU A 338 -24.63 1.67 0.64
CA LEU A 338 -23.20 1.69 0.38
C LEU A 338 -22.88 1.82 -1.12
N PRO A 339 -23.58 1.15 -2.05
CA PRO A 339 -23.42 1.35 -3.49
C PRO A 339 -23.48 2.81 -3.92
N LYS A 340 -24.55 3.52 -3.51
CA LYS A 340 -24.70 4.94 -3.81
C LYS A 340 -23.55 5.79 -3.28
N LYS A 341 -23.09 5.48 -2.07
CA LYS A 341 -21.97 6.20 -1.45
C LYS A 341 -20.63 5.94 -2.14
N ILE A 342 -20.42 4.71 -2.63
CA ILE A 342 -19.26 4.37 -3.47
C ILE A 342 -19.32 5.19 -4.75
N GLU A 343 -20.48 5.27 -5.41
CA GLU A 343 -20.68 6.06 -6.61
C GLU A 343 -20.40 7.56 -6.39
N ASP A 344 -20.92 8.13 -5.30
CA ASP A 344 -20.73 9.54 -4.97
C ASP A 344 -19.23 9.84 -4.76
N VAL A 345 -18.53 9.04 -3.96
CA VAL A 345 -17.08 9.23 -3.73
C VAL A 345 -16.25 8.97 -4.99
N ALA A 346 -16.64 8.01 -5.81
CA ALA A 346 -16.02 7.73 -7.10
C ALA A 346 -16.13 8.93 -8.07
N ALA A 347 -17.29 9.59 -8.09
CA ALA A 347 -17.51 10.80 -8.86
C ALA A 347 -16.63 11.95 -8.36
N GLU A 348 -16.52 12.13 -7.03
CA GLU A 348 -15.63 13.14 -6.44
C GLU A 348 -14.15 12.87 -6.73
N TYR A 349 -13.73 11.60 -6.68
CA TYR A 349 -12.38 11.15 -7.01
C TYR A 349 -11.99 11.41 -8.48
N SER A 350 -12.99 11.40 -9.37
CA SER A 350 -12.82 11.66 -10.80
C SER A 350 -13.21 13.08 -11.21
N ARG A 351 -13.48 13.98 -10.26
CA ARG A 351 -14.03 15.31 -10.55
C ARG A 351 -13.05 16.16 -11.37
N GLU A 352 -13.58 16.76 -12.44
CA GLU A 352 -12.90 17.79 -13.22
C GLU A 352 -13.42 19.18 -12.84
N VAL A 353 -12.48 20.08 -12.55
CA VAL A 353 -12.72 21.48 -12.22
C VAL A 353 -12.06 22.32 -13.31
N SER A 354 -12.89 23.09 -14.01
CA SER A 354 -12.40 23.93 -15.10
C SER A 354 -11.38 24.96 -14.60
N THR A 355 -10.38 25.24 -15.43
CA THR A 355 -9.36 26.27 -15.16
C THR A 355 -9.98 27.65 -14.87
N PRO A 356 -11.01 28.13 -15.61
CA PRO A 356 -11.69 29.37 -15.26
C PRO A 356 -12.30 29.36 -13.85
N ALA A 357 -12.98 28.27 -13.46
CA ALA A 357 -13.56 28.15 -12.13
C ALA A 357 -12.49 28.18 -11.02
N LEU A 358 -11.35 27.50 -11.23
CA LEU A 358 -10.21 27.55 -10.30
C LEU A 358 -9.62 28.95 -10.17
N ASN A 359 -9.52 29.71 -11.26
CA ASN A 359 -8.96 31.05 -11.21
C ASN A 359 -9.94 32.08 -10.62
N SER A 360 -11.25 31.90 -10.81
CA SER A 360 -12.27 32.66 -10.07
C SER A 360 -12.17 32.40 -8.57
N PHE A 361 -12.06 31.13 -8.17
CA PHE A 361 -11.84 30.74 -6.77
C PHE A 361 -10.56 31.38 -6.18
N LEU A 362 -9.46 31.41 -6.94
CA LEU A 362 -8.25 32.12 -6.51
C LEU A 362 -8.48 33.62 -6.30
N GLY A 363 -9.31 34.24 -7.14
CA GLY A 363 -9.73 35.64 -6.99
C GLY A 363 -10.44 35.89 -5.66
N GLU A 364 -11.39 35.02 -5.31
CA GLU A 364 -12.12 35.10 -4.04
C GLU A 364 -11.20 34.90 -2.83
N LEU A 365 -10.25 33.96 -2.90
CA LEU A 365 -9.27 33.75 -1.84
C LEU A 365 -8.41 34.99 -1.58
N LYS A 366 -8.01 35.70 -2.65
CA LYS A 366 -7.23 36.95 -2.54
C LYS A 366 -8.01 38.04 -1.82
N GLN A 367 -9.30 38.18 -2.09
CA GLN A 367 -10.15 39.19 -1.46
C GLN A 367 -10.32 38.96 0.04
N ARG A 368 -10.36 37.70 0.48
CA ARG A 368 -10.42 37.35 1.91
C ARG A 368 -9.10 37.57 2.66
N GLY A 369 -8.00 37.85 1.97
CA GLY A 369 -6.72 38.28 2.56
C GLY A 369 -5.89 37.19 3.25
N HIS A 370 -6.31 35.92 3.23
CA HIS A 370 -5.54 34.85 3.89
C HIS A 370 -4.31 34.45 3.06
N THR A 371 -3.12 34.84 3.53
CA THR A 371 -1.85 34.50 2.89
C THR A 371 -0.72 34.34 3.92
N VAL A 372 0.36 33.65 3.52
CA VAL A 372 1.56 33.46 4.33
C VAL A 372 2.57 34.56 4.01
N SER A 373 3.12 35.20 5.05
CA SER A 373 4.24 36.13 4.92
C SER A 373 5.38 35.72 5.83
N ARG A 374 6.61 35.65 5.30
CA ARG A 374 7.82 35.32 6.07
C ARG A 374 9.01 36.09 5.53
N GLY A 375 9.76 36.75 6.42
CA GLY A 375 10.97 37.50 6.06
C GLY A 375 10.74 38.59 5.01
N GLY A 376 9.65 39.35 5.13
CA GLY A 376 9.28 40.42 4.19
C GLY A 376 8.74 39.95 2.83
N LYS A 377 8.64 38.64 2.59
CA LYS A 377 8.05 38.06 1.38
C LYS A 377 6.64 37.57 1.67
N THR A 378 5.70 37.93 0.80
CA THR A 378 4.30 37.48 0.87
C THR A 378 4.00 36.50 -0.25
N LEU A 379 3.34 35.39 0.07
CA LEU A 379 2.90 34.40 -0.91
C LEU A 379 1.77 34.99 -1.77
N LYS A 380 1.90 34.85 -3.09
CA LYS A 380 0.90 35.26 -4.07
C LYS A 380 0.57 34.09 -4.99
N LEU A 381 -0.69 33.67 -4.97
CA LEU A 381 -1.24 32.70 -5.92
C LEU A 381 -1.55 33.45 -7.23
N LYS A 382 -0.86 33.13 -8.32
CA LYS A 382 -1.07 33.82 -9.61
C LYS A 382 -2.15 33.13 -10.44
N TYR A 383 -2.02 31.81 -10.58
CA TYR A 383 -2.83 30.98 -11.46
C TYR A 383 -2.92 29.55 -10.92
N ALA A 384 -4.01 28.84 -11.23
CA ALA A 384 -4.15 27.43 -10.95
C ALA A 384 -4.83 26.68 -12.09
N ALA A 385 -4.45 25.42 -12.27
CA ALA A 385 -5.08 24.48 -13.18
C ALA A 385 -5.14 23.08 -12.54
N GLN A 386 -6.15 22.30 -12.90
CA GLN A 386 -6.16 20.88 -12.61
C GLN A 386 -5.30 20.17 -13.66
N VAL A 387 -4.38 19.33 -13.19
CA VAL A 387 -3.39 18.61 -14.02
C VAL A 387 -3.57 17.09 -13.97
N GLY A 388 -4.58 16.62 -13.25
CA GLY A 388 -4.91 15.20 -13.15
C GLY A 388 -6.21 14.96 -12.41
N THR A 389 -6.79 13.81 -12.69
CA THR A 389 -7.94 13.20 -12.01
C THR A 389 -7.51 11.87 -11.41
N ARG A 390 -8.24 11.36 -10.40
CA ARG A 390 -7.95 10.08 -9.75
C ARG A 390 -6.53 9.98 -9.11
N PRO A 391 -6.23 10.81 -8.10
CA PRO A 391 -7.10 11.81 -7.46
C PRO A 391 -7.06 13.19 -8.17
N PRO A 392 -7.99 14.10 -7.83
CA PRO A 392 -7.94 15.49 -8.28
C PRO A 392 -6.62 16.16 -7.88
N SER A 393 -5.87 16.55 -8.91
CA SER A 393 -4.50 17.06 -8.79
C SER A 393 -4.43 18.49 -9.31
N PHE A 394 -4.07 19.43 -8.46
CA PHE A 394 -4.05 20.86 -8.77
C PHE A 394 -2.63 21.40 -8.77
N GLN A 395 -2.28 22.14 -9.82
CA GLN A 395 -1.03 22.88 -9.92
C GLN A 395 -1.28 24.36 -9.72
N PHE A 396 -0.66 24.92 -8.69
CA PHE A 396 -0.67 26.33 -8.34
C PHE A 396 0.64 26.99 -8.77
N PHE A 397 0.53 28.10 -9.48
CA PHE A 397 1.64 28.95 -9.88
C PHE A 397 1.75 30.12 -8.90
N VAL A 398 2.87 30.19 -8.19
CA VAL A 398 3.08 31.12 -7.08
C VAL A 398 4.41 31.86 -7.21
N ASN A 399 4.55 33.02 -6.59
CA ASN A 399 5.82 33.76 -6.59
C ASN A 399 6.93 33.09 -5.76
N HIS A 400 6.58 32.46 -4.64
CA HIS A 400 7.55 31.86 -3.71
C HIS A 400 7.06 30.49 -3.21
N PRO A 401 7.32 29.39 -3.93
CA PRO A 401 6.85 28.05 -3.54
C PRO A 401 7.32 27.62 -2.15
N ARG A 402 8.49 28.07 -1.72
CA ARG A 402 9.06 27.77 -0.39
C ARG A 402 8.30 28.40 0.79
N LEU A 403 7.40 29.35 0.53
CA LEU A 403 6.52 29.93 1.57
C LEU A 403 5.28 29.08 1.84
N VAL A 404 5.03 28.05 1.02
CA VAL A 404 3.86 27.17 1.18
C VAL A 404 4.18 26.10 2.22
N ASP A 405 3.82 26.36 3.47
CA ASP A 405 3.92 25.40 4.56
C ASP A 405 2.74 24.39 4.58
N ALA A 406 2.83 23.40 5.47
CA ALA A 406 1.79 22.39 5.63
C ALA A 406 0.44 22.99 6.08
N GLY A 407 0.46 24.08 6.85
CA GLY A 407 -0.75 24.76 7.30
C GLY A 407 -1.50 25.39 6.13
N TYR A 408 -0.79 26.09 5.25
CA TYR A 408 -1.37 26.71 4.07
C TYR A 408 -1.84 25.69 3.04
N ARG A 409 -1.13 24.56 2.88
CA ARG A 409 -1.60 23.42 2.07
C ARG A 409 -2.96 22.92 2.57
N ARG A 410 -3.08 22.65 3.87
CA ARG A 410 -4.33 22.20 4.48
C ARG A 410 -5.46 23.23 4.33
N PHE A 411 -5.15 24.52 4.47
CA PHE A 411 -6.09 25.60 4.21
C PHE A 411 -6.62 25.53 2.76
N LEU A 412 -5.73 25.42 1.77
CA LEU A 412 -6.13 25.33 0.36
C LEU A 412 -6.95 24.08 0.08
N GLU A 413 -6.56 22.92 0.62
CA GLU A 413 -7.33 21.68 0.48
C GLU A 413 -8.76 21.85 1.00
N ASN A 414 -8.93 22.41 2.20
CA ASN A 414 -10.25 22.63 2.79
C ASN A 414 -11.09 23.59 1.94
N ARG A 415 -10.49 24.68 1.44
CA ARG A 415 -11.19 25.63 0.57
C ARG A 415 -11.58 25.04 -0.78
N LEU A 416 -10.74 24.18 -1.36
CA LEU A 416 -11.09 23.44 -2.57
C LEU A 416 -12.26 22.48 -2.32
N ARG A 417 -12.27 21.77 -1.19
CA ARG A 417 -13.39 20.88 -0.81
C ARG A 417 -14.70 21.64 -0.64
N GLU A 418 -14.66 22.79 0.03
CA GLU A 418 -15.83 23.66 0.22
C GLU A 418 -16.37 24.19 -1.11
N ALA A 419 -15.49 24.66 -2.00
CA ALA A 419 -15.89 25.30 -3.25
C ALA A 419 -16.36 24.30 -4.32
N PHE A 420 -15.66 23.17 -4.43
CA PHE A 420 -15.85 22.29 -5.58
C PHE A 420 -16.51 20.97 -5.26
N GLY A 421 -16.73 20.61 -3.99
CA GLY A 421 -17.12 19.25 -3.64
C GLY A 421 -15.98 18.30 -3.99
N LEU A 422 -15.35 17.69 -2.99
CA LEU A 422 -14.25 16.75 -3.17
C LEU A 422 -14.26 15.79 -1.97
N GLN A 423 -15.43 15.38 -1.50
CA GLN A 423 -15.54 14.54 -0.30
C GLN A 423 -15.09 13.11 -0.63
N GLY A 424 -14.44 12.44 0.33
CA GLY A 424 -13.94 11.08 0.17
C GLY A 424 -12.66 10.92 -0.65
N THR A 425 -12.15 11.99 -1.29
CA THR A 425 -10.93 11.94 -2.11
C THR A 425 -9.75 12.65 -1.45
N PRO A 426 -8.50 12.12 -1.53
CA PRO A 426 -7.31 12.94 -1.33
C PRO A 426 -7.22 14.03 -2.41
N ILE A 427 -6.50 15.11 -2.14
CA ILE A 427 -6.27 16.21 -3.07
C ILE A 427 -4.77 16.40 -3.20
N LEU A 428 -4.23 16.37 -4.43
CA LEU A 428 -2.81 16.59 -4.66
C LEU A 428 -2.55 18.06 -5.01
N LEU A 429 -1.74 18.73 -4.18
CA LEU A 429 -1.35 20.13 -4.40
C LEU A 429 0.12 20.24 -4.80
N LYS A 430 0.37 20.72 -6.02
CA LYS A 430 1.71 21.02 -6.53
C LYS A 430 1.89 22.53 -6.66
N PHE A 431 3.01 23.06 -6.19
CA PHE A 431 3.34 24.48 -6.26
C PHE A 431 4.57 24.71 -7.13
N ARG A 432 4.44 25.55 -8.16
CA ARG A 432 5.54 25.93 -9.04
C ARG A 432 5.80 27.43 -8.97
N SER A 433 7.07 27.80 -9.13
CA SER A 433 7.43 29.21 -9.30
C SER A 433 6.87 29.69 -10.63
N ALA A 434 6.22 30.84 -10.61
CA ALA A 434 5.52 31.43 -11.73
C ALA A 434 6.28 32.57 -12.36
#